data_AF-A0A482W6B1-F1
#
_entry.id   AF-A0A482W6B1-F1
#
_cell.length_a   1.000
_cell.length_b   1.000
_cell.length_c   1.000
_cell.angle_alpha   90.00
_cell.angle_beta   90.00
_cell.angle_gamma   90.00
#
_symmetry.space_group_name_H-M   'P 1'
#
loop_
_entity.id
_entity.type
_entity.pdbx_description
1 polymer ?
#
loop_
_entity_poly.entity_id
_entity_poly.type
_entity_poly.pdbx_seq_one_letter_code
_entity_poly.pdbx_strand_id
1 'polypeptide(L)'
;MGKTNMYFTDGEGFKLMCSVSCGTGHRTRSVACPSGQCRPEDRPKYAEYCENGPCSASLTGETSPWLLTEWSHCSESCGTGTQTRLAVCFHQGNCSDGSKPEVSRACSSDKQCGGQWFAGPWTPCSDSCSGPARQKREVFCVVKIRGQSHITNEMTCPAGLKPQAEQPCGGKCPPKWFIGEWGICDGPCPNGVQRREVRCLDPHGRHSNNCNDNDMPIAKRQCACQKAEEHRDKYKPAQDEPAD
;
A
#
# COMPACT_ATOMS: atom_id res chain seq x y z
N MET A 1 -1.65 -57.73 -7.98
CA MET A 1 -1.24 -56.44 -7.38
C MET A 1 -1.49 -56.54 -5.88
N GLY A 2 -0.41 -56.58 -5.08
CA GLY A 2 -0.50 -56.82 -3.63
C GLY A 2 -1.07 -55.61 -2.91
N LYS A 3 -1.94 -55.85 -1.91
CA LYS A 3 -2.42 -54.81 -1.00
C LYS A 3 -1.25 -54.38 -0.12
N THR A 4 -0.82 -53.12 -0.23
CA THR A 4 0.16 -52.55 0.69
C THR A 4 -0.57 -52.11 1.96
N ASN A 5 -0.33 -52.81 3.07
CA ASN A 5 -0.93 -52.48 4.35
C ASN A 5 -0.21 -51.32 5.03
N MET A 6 -0.97 -50.48 5.74
CA MET A 6 -0.43 -49.46 6.64
C MET A 6 0.06 -50.12 7.94
N TYR A 7 1.13 -49.60 8.54
CA TYR A 7 1.68 -50.10 9.81
C TYR A 7 2.02 -48.98 10.78
N PHE A 8 2.10 -49.32 12.07
CA PHE A 8 2.54 -48.40 13.12
C PHE A 8 4.06 -48.23 13.08
N THR A 9 4.54 -47.00 13.14
CA THR A 9 5.99 -46.72 13.11
C THR A 9 6.64 -46.71 14.49
N ASP A 10 5.85 -46.76 15.56
CA ASP A 10 6.35 -46.85 16.93
C ASP A 10 6.61 -48.32 17.33
N GLY A 11 7.76 -48.55 17.99
CA GLY A 11 8.23 -49.90 18.35
C GLY A 11 7.30 -50.64 19.31
N GLU A 12 7.26 -51.97 19.21
CA GLU A 12 6.46 -52.81 20.10
C GLU A 12 6.88 -52.60 21.56
N GLY A 13 5.93 -52.15 22.40
CA GLY A 13 6.16 -51.84 23.81
C GLY A 13 6.19 -50.34 24.17
N PHE A 14 6.01 -49.42 23.22
CA PHE A 14 5.91 -48.00 23.53
C PHE A 14 4.55 -47.66 24.19
N LYS A 15 4.56 -47.36 25.49
CA LYS A 15 3.37 -46.87 26.20
C LYS A 15 3.09 -45.43 25.79
N LEU A 16 2.06 -45.23 24.95
CA LEU A 16 1.64 -43.90 24.52
C LEU A 16 1.19 -43.05 25.70
N MET A 17 1.70 -41.83 25.77
CA MET A 17 1.27 -40.84 26.76
C MET A 17 -0.08 -40.26 26.35
N CYS A 18 -0.91 -39.99 27.36
CA CYS A 18 -2.16 -39.27 27.13
C CYS A 18 -1.85 -37.82 26.76
N SER A 19 -2.66 -37.21 25.89
CA SER A 19 -2.53 -35.80 25.49
C SER A 19 -2.69 -34.81 26.64
N VAL A 20 -3.18 -35.29 27.80
CA VAL A 20 -3.43 -34.51 29.01
C VAL A 20 -2.70 -35.13 30.19
N SER A 21 -2.22 -34.33 31.12
CA SER A 21 -1.59 -34.79 32.37
C SER A 21 -2.60 -35.19 33.45
N CYS A 22 -3.87 -34.81 33.28
CA CYS A 22 -5.01 -35.19 34.13
C CYS A 22 -6.31 -35.11 33.32
N GLY A 23 -7.37 -35.77 33.78
CA GLY A 23 -8.67 -35.82 33.12
C GLY A 23 -8.70 -36.73 31.90
N THR A 24 -9.69 -36.54 31.03
CA THR A 24 -9.88 -37.32 29.80
C THR A 24 -9.11 -36.69 28.63
N GLY A 25 -8.27 -37.48 27.98
CA GLY A 25 -7.54 -37.08 26.77
C GLY A 25 -7.55 -38.17 25.72
N HIS A 26 -6.64 -38.03 24.75
CA HIS A 26 -6.44 -39.02 23.69
C HIS A 26 -4.97 -39.41 23.59
N ARG A 27 -4.71 -40.62 23.13
CA ARG A 27 -3.38 -41.10 22.76
C ARG A 27 -3.40 -41.55 21.31
N THR A 28 -2.44 -41.09 20.52
CA THR A 28 -2.38 -41.33 19.06
C THR A 28 -1.06 -41.96 18.65
N ARG A 29 -1.12 -42.99 17.82
CA ARG A 29 0.02 -43.66 17.20
C ARG A 29 0.29 -43.13 15.80
N SER A 30 1.56 -43.18 15.41
CA SER A 30 1.97 -42.82 14.04
C SER A 30 1.76 -44.00 13.11
N VAL A 31 1.04 -43.76 12.01
CA VAL A 31 0.76 -44.76 10.97
C VAL A 31 1.44 -44.35 9.68
N ALA A 32 2.27 -45.22 9.11
CA ALA A 32 2.93 -44.99 7.84
C ALA A 32 2.30 -45.79 6.70
N CYS A 33 2.33 -45.19 5.51
CA CYS A 33 2.06 -45.84 4.25
C CYS A 33 3.36 -45.85 3.42
N PRO A 34 4.04 -46.99 3.27
CA PRO A 34 5.34 -47.06 2.59
C PRO A 34 5.29 -46.68 1.11
N SER A 35 4.17 -46.99 0.45
CA SER A 35 4.03 -46.87 -1.01
C SER A 35 3.27 -45.61 -1.43
N GLY A 36 2.76 -44.81 -0.49
CA GLY A 36 1.85 -43.68 -0.77
C GLY A 36 0.48 -44.05 -1.36
N GLN A 37 0.24 -45.32 -1.69
CA GLN A 37 -0.96 -45.86 -2.33
C GLN A 37 -1.85 -46.69 -1.38
N CYS A 38 -1.90 -46.33 -0.10
CA CYS A 38 -2.72 -47.05 0.88
C CYS A 38 -4.16 -46.53 0.87
N ARG A 39 -5.13 -47.43 1.08
CA ARG A 39 -6.55 -47.06 1.11
C ARG A 39 -6.94 -46.59 2.52
N PRO A 40 -7.81 -45.58 2.66
CA PRO A 40 -8.28 -45.11 3.97
C PRO A 40 -8.97 -46.20 4.80
N GLU A 41 -9.69 -47.13 4.14
CA GLU A 41 -10.35 -48.26 4.81
C GLU A 41 -9.38 -49.23 5.50
N ASP A 42 -8.11 -49.28 5.06
CA ASP A 42 -7.09 -50.14 5.63
C ASP A 42 -6.33 -49.45 6.80
N ARG A 43 -6.73 -48.23 7.18
CA ARG A 43 -6.10 -47.47 8.26
C ARG A 43 -6.43 -48.07 9.62
N PRO A 44 -5.43 -48.54 10.40
CA PRO A 44 -5.67 -49.06 11.74
C PRO A 44 -6.24 -47.99 12.67
N LYS A 45 -7.00 -48.40 13.69
CA LYS A 45 -7.39 -47.51 14.79
C LYS A 45 -6.14 -47.07 15.53
N TYR A 46 -5.74 -45.82 15.29
CA TYR A 46 -4.50 -45.26 15.79
C TYR A 46 -4.70 -44.29 16.95
N ALA A 47 -5.95 -43.92 17.25
CA ALA A 47 -6.31 -43.00 18.32
C ALA A 47 -7.23 -43.70 19.32
N GLU A 48 -6.96 -43.52 20.60
CA GLU A 48 -7.77 -44.03 21.70
C GLU A 48 -7.97 -42.97 22.78
N TYR A 49 -9.06 -43.08 23.52
CA TYR A 49 -9.27 -42.28 24.73
C TYR A 49 -8.39 -42.78 25.88
N CYS A 50 -7.98 -41.86 26.74
CA CYS A 50 -7.25 -42.17 27.97
C CYS A 50 -7.74 -41.28 29.11
N GLU A 51 -7.66 -41.80 30.33
CA GLU A 51 -7.96 -41.08 31.56
C GLU A 51 -6.72 -41.01 32.44
N ASN A 52 -6.28 -39.81 32.78
CA ASN A 52 -5.09 -39.58 33.60
C ASN A 52 -5.46 -39.13 35.03
N GLY A 53 -6.51 -39.73 35.59
CA GLY A 53 -7.01 -39.41 36.93
C GLY A 53 -7.70 -38.05 37.00
N PRO A 54 -8.35 -37.71 38.12
CA PRO A 54 -8.96 -36.39 38.29
C PRO A 54 -7.89 -35.30 38.24
N CYS A 55 -8.18 -34.20 37.55
CA CYS A 55 -7.37 -32.99 37.67
C CYS A 55 -7.50 -32.48 39.10
N SER A 56 -6.59 -32.91 39.97
CA SER A 56 -6.50 -32.40 41.33
C SER A 56 -6.08 -30.95 41.22
N ALA A 57 -7.03 -30.05 41.45
CA ALA A 57 -6.70 -28.70 41.82
C ALA A 57 -5.84 -28.80 43.10
N SER A 58 -4.71 -28.11 43.09
CA SER A 58 -3.56 -28.32 44.00
C SER A 58 -3.95 -28.61 45.45
N LEU A 59 -3.32 -29.63 46.05
CA LEU A 59 -3.47 -30.02 47.47
C LEU A 59 -2.97 -28.96 48.47
N THR A 60 -2.68 -27.74 48.00
CA THR A 60 -2.21 -26.58 48.79
C THR A 60 -3.23 -25.46 48.87
N GLY A 61 -4.51 -25.70 48.54
CA GLY A 61 -5.59 -24.85 49.05
C GLY A 61 -5.73 -23.46 48.46
N GLU A 62 -5.32 -23.23 47.21
CA GLU A 62 -5.85 -22.13 46.40
C GLU A 62 -6.12 -22.63 44.98
N THR A 63 -7.34 -23.11 44.78
CA THR A 63 -7.83 -23.48 43.46
C THR A 63 -8.34 -22.19 42.83
N SER A 64 -7.51 -21.57 41.98
CA SER A 64 -7.91 -20.36 41.27
C SER A 64 -9.27 -20.58 40.61
N PRO A 65 -10.27 -19.70 40.84
CA PRO A 65 -11.62 -19.87 40.31
C PRO A 65 -11.71 -19.60 38.79
N TRP A 66 -10.56 -19.42 38.14
CA TRP A 66 -10.40 -19.11 36.72
C TRP A 66 -10.02 -20.35 35.92
N LEU A 67 -10.88 -20.71 34.97
CA LEU A 67 -10.58 -21.68 33.93
C LEU A 67 -9.95 -20.95 32.74
N LEU A 68 -8.85 -21.51 32.23
CA LEU A 68 -8.05 -20.92 31.17
C LEU A 68 -8.03 -21.83 29.95
N THR A 69 -8.09 -21.25 28.75
CA THR A 69 -7.72 -22.00 27.54
C THR A 69 -6.20 -22.06 27.39
N GLU A 70 -5.74 -22.95 26.52
CA GLU A 70 -4.39 -22.87 25.99
C GLU A 70 -4.15 -21.52 25.29
N TRP A 71 -2.89 -21.11 25.26
CA TRP A 71 -2.46 -19.93 24.52
C TRP A 71 -2.64 -20.13 23.02
N SER A 72 -3.11 -19.09 22.33
CA SER A 72 -3.12 -19.06 20.86
C SER A 72 -1.71 -19.18 20.29
N HIS A 73 -1.60 -19.49 19.01
CA HIS A 73 -0.37 -19.23 18.27
C HIS A 73 -0.01 -17.73 18.32
N CYS A 74 1.28 -17.42 18.18
CA CYS A 74 1.75 -16.04 18.14
C CYS A 74 1.11 -15.32 16.94
N SER A 75 0.65 -14.08 17.16
CA SER A 75 0.00 -13.27 16.11
C SER A 75 0.89 -12.98 14.90
N GLU A 76 2.21 -13.04 15.09
CA GLU A 76 3.21 -12.81 14.04
C GLU A 76 4.13 -14.05 13.95
N SER A 77 4.51 -14.41 12.72
CA SER A 77 5.40 -15.56 12.46
C SER A 77 6.89 -15.22 12.48
N CYS A 78 7.20 -13.95 12.74
CA CYS A 78 8.53 -13.35 12.76
C CYS A 78 8.52 -12.18 13.75
N GLY A 79 9.67 -11.81 14.30
CA GLY A 79 9.77 -10.69 15.24
C GLY A 79 8.89 -10.86 16.49
N THR A 80 8.25 -9.78 16.93
CA THR A 80 7.42 -9.77 18.15
C THR A 80 5.93 -9.78 17.82
N GLY A 81 5.14 -10.55 18.56
CA GLY A 81 3.69 -10.58 18.47
C GLY A 81 3.02 -10.74 19.83
N THR A 82 1.76 -11.15 19.81
CA THR A 82 0.94 -11.39 21.00
C THR A 82 0.27 -12.76 20.91
N GLN A 83 0.23 -13.47 22.04
CA GLN A 83 -0.62 -14.65 22.23
C GLN A 83 -1.77 -14.28 23.15
N THR A 84 -2.96 -14.78 22.84
CA THR A 84 -4.15 -14.56 23.66
C THR A 84 -4.70 -15.90 24.16
N ARG A 85 -5.33 -15.88 25.32
CA ARG A 85 -6.12 -17.00 25.86
C ARG A 85 -7.39 -16.47 26.50
N LEU A 86 -8.38 -17.34 26.69
CA LEU A 86 -9.60 -16.99 27.40
C LEU A 86 -9.46 -17.34 28.88
N ALA A 87 -10.10 -16.52 29.73
CA ALA A 87 -10.25 -16.77 31.15
C ALA A 87 -11.73 -16.67 31.55
N VAL A 88 -12.29 -17.75 32.07
CA VAL A 88 -13.69 -17.83 32.49
C VAL A 88 -13.76 -18.19 33.96
N CYS A 89 -14.53 -17.43 34.72
CA CYS A 89 -14.81 -17.70 36.12
C CYS A 89 -15.84 -18.83 36.24
N PHE A 90 -15.52 -19.94 36.91
CA PHE A 90 -16.43 -21.08 37.01
C PHE A 90 -17.37 -21.04 38.24
N HIS A 91 -17.07 -20.16 39.21
CA HIS A 91 -17.95 -19.88 40.35
C HIS A 91 -18.47 -18.44 40.29
N GLN A 92 -19.75 -18.27 39.95
CA GLN A 92 -20.39 -16.94 39.90
C GLN A 92 -20.19 -16.19 41.23
N GLY A 93 -19.46 -15.07 41.18
CA GLY A 93 -19.29 -14.15 42.31
C GLY A 93 -18.07 -14.36 43.20
N ASN A 94 -17.26 -15.42 43.00
CA ASN A 94 -16.06 -15.68 43.82
C ASN A 94 -14.74 -15.36 43.09
N CYS A 95 -14.80 -14.59 42.00
CA CYS A 95 -13.63 -14.18 41.22
C CYS A 95 -13.37 -12.69 41.40
N SER A 96 -12.29 -12.36 42.12
CA SER A 96 -11.81 -10.98 42.23
C SER A 96 -11.09 -10.57 40.94
N ASP A 97 -11.34 -9.36 40.42
CA ASP A 97 -10.66 -8.86 39.21
C ASP A 97 -9.12 -8.80 39.39
N GLY A 98 -8.65 -8.53 40.62
CA GLY A 98 -7.23 -8.61 40.97
C GLY A 98 -6.61 -10.01 40.91
N SER A 99 -7.42 -11.06 40.93
CA SER A 99 -6.97 -12.45 40.75
C SER A 99 -7.09 -12.94 39.30
N LYS A 100 -7.60 -12.08 38.40
CA LYS A 100 -7.81 -12.43 36.99
C LYS A 100 -6.46 -12.69 36.32
N PRO A 101 -6.22 -13.89 35.80
CA PRO A 101 -4.97 -14.21 35.13
C PRO A 101 -4.80 -13.40 33.85
N GLU A 102 -3.55 -13.19 33.44
CA GLU A 102 -3.20 -12.56 32.17
C GLU A 102 -3.83 -13.32 30.99
N VAL A 103 -4.56 -12.60 30.14
CA VAL A 103 -5.21 -13.14 28.93
C VAL A 103 -4.48 -12.80 27.64
N SER A 104 -3.42 -11.99 27.72
CA SER A 104 -2.64 -11.51 26.58
C SER A 104 -1.18 -11.34 26.99
N ARG A 105 -0.27 -12.07 26.34
CA ARG A 105 1.18 -11.98 26.60
C ARG A 105 1.98 -11.74 25.34
N ALA A 106 3.16 -11.14 25.47
CA ALA A 106 4.09 -11.00 24.37
C ALA A 106 4.72 -12.34 23.95
N CYS A 107 4.96 -12.51 22.65
CA CYS A 107 5.75 -13.60 22.09
C CYS A 107 6.79 -13.03 21.13
N SER A 108 7.92 -13.72 20.98
CA SER A 108 9.01 -13.32 20.09
C SER A 108 9.53 -14.51 19.30
N SER A 109 9.90 -14.27 18.05
CA SER A 109 10.57 -15.19 17.14
C SER A 109 11.90 -14.60 16.71
N ASP A 110 12.95 -15.43 16.67
CA ASP A 110 14.28 -15.03 16.17
C ASP A 110 14.29 -14.80 14.64
N LYS A 111 13.22 -15.20 13.95
CA LYS A 111 13.07 -14.96 12.52
C LYS A 111 12.84 -13.47 12.27
N GLN A 112 13.71 -12.84 11.49
CA GLN A 112 13.53 -11.45 11.05
C GLN A 112 12.32 -11.33 10.10
N CYS A 113 11.45 -10.36 10.33
CA CYS A 113 10.37 -10.07 9.39
C CYS A 113 10.93 -9.50 8.08
N GLY A 114 10.56 -10.12 6.96
CA GLY A 114 10.90 -9.61 5.63
C GLY A 114 10.15 -8.32 5.29
N GLY A 115 10.66 -7.57 4.32
CA GLY A 115 9.99 -6.37 3.82
C GLY A 115 8.73 -6.70 3.04
N GLN A 116 7.71 -5.85 3.19
CA GLN A 116 6.47 -5.89 2.41
C GLN A 116 6.31 -4.59 1.61
N TRP A 117 5.80 -4.68 0.40
CA TRP A 117 5.51 -3.49 -0.39
C TRP A 117 4.21 -2.82 0.07
N PHE A 118 4.28 -1.52 0.27
CA PHE A 118 3.14 -0.66 0.51
C PHE A 118 2.96 0.28 -0.68
N ALA A 119 1.74 0.41 -1.19
CA ALA A 119 1.42 1.32 -2.28
C ALA A 119 0.36 2.31 -1.83
N GLY A 120 0.67 3.61 -1.94
CA GLY A 120 -0.24 4.69 -1.61
C GLY A 120 -1.38 4.85 -2.61
N PRO A 121 -2.26 5.85 -2.38
CA PRO A 121 -3.29 6.21 -3.32
C PRO A 121 -2.70 6.75 -4.63
N TRP A 122 -3.47 6.63 -5.71
CA TRP A 122 -3.12 7.25 -6.99
C TRP A 122 -3.34 8.76 -6.93
N THR A 123 -2.45 9.52 -7.56
CA THR A 123 -2.66 10.94 -7.85
C THR A 123 -3.82 11.10 -8.83
N PRO A 124 -4.41 12.32 -8.92
CA PRO A 124 -5.30 12.64 -10.02
C PRO A 124 -4.65 12.33 -11.38
N CYS A 125 -5.48 11.87 -12.32
CA CYS A 125 -5.04 11.59 -13.68
C CYS A 125 -4.59 12.88 -14.35
N SER A 126 -3.45 12.86 -15.05
CA SER A 126 -3.00 14.00 -15.84
C SER A 126 -3.99 14.34 -16.95
N ASP A 127 -3.88 15.54 -17.53
CA ASP A 127 -4.60 15.83 -18.77
C ASP A 127 -4.09 14.96 -19.92
N SER A 128 -4.93 14.82 -20.93
CA SER A 128 -4.66 14.09 -22.16
C SER A 128 -4.35 15.00 -23.36
N CYS A 129 -4.13 16.31 -23.12
CA CYS A 129 -3.95 17.29 -24.20
C CYS A 129 -2.61 17.14 -24.92
N SER A 130 -1.58 16.70 -24.20
CA SER A 130 -0.20 16.59 -24.70
C SER A 130 0.26 15.14 -24.91
N GLY A 131 -0.65 14.16 -24.79
CA GLY A 131 -0.32 12.74 -24.90
C GLY A 131 -1.19 11.84 -24.00
N PRO A 132 -0.84 10.56 -23.86
CA PRO A 132 -1.56 9.62 -23.03
C PRO A 132 -1.53 10.05 -21.56
N ALA A 133 -2.72 10.16 -20.95
CA ALA A 133 -2.82 10.53 -19.55
C ALA A 133 -2.35 9.42 -18.62
N ARG A 134 -1.67 9.80 -17.53
CA ARG A 134 -1.12 8.89 -16.53
C ARG A 134 -1.39 9.40 -15.12
N GLN A 135 -1.40 8.46 -14.19
CA GLN A 135 -1.45 8.72 -12.75
C GLN A 135 -0.28 8.01 -12.06
N LYS A 136 0.19 8.60 -10.98
CA LYS A 136 1.35 8.14 -10.22
C LYS A 136 0.93 7.79 -8.79
N ARG A 137 1.69 6.96 -8.11
CA ARG A 137 1.54 6.73 -6.66
C ARG A 137 2.90 6.45 -6.05
N GLU A 138 2.99 6.67 -4.75
CA GLU A 138 4.17 6.29 -3.99
C GLU A 138 4.15 4.80 -3.66
N VAL A 139 5.31 4.17 -3.73
CA VAL A 139 5.51 2.75 -3.43
C VAL A 139 6.72 2.64 -2.52
N PHE A 140 6.52 2.09 -1.32
CA PHE A 140 7.55 1.98 -0.29
C PHE A 140 7.75 0.53 0.12
N CYS A 141 8.99 0.16 0.42
CA CYS A 141 9.26 -1.08 1.13
C CYS A 141 9.15 -0.82 2.63
N VAL A 142 8.30 -1.58 3.33
CA VAL A 142 8.07 -1.43 4.76
C VAL A 142 8.46 -2.70 5.52
N VAL A 143 9.09 -2.53 6.68
CA VAL A 143 9.39 -3.61 7.63
C VAL A 143 8.71 -3.32 8.95
N LYS A 144 8.17 -4.36 9.59
CA LYS A 144 7.68 -4.26 10.96
C LYS A 144 8.81 -4.60 11.94
N ILE A 145 9.16 -3.65 12.79
CA ILE A 145 10.13 -3.81 13.87
C ILE A 145 9.40 -3.49 15.17
N ARG A 146 9.30 -4.48 16.07
CA ARG A 146 8.63 -4.32 17.38
C ARG A 146 7.20 -3.77 17.28
N GLY A 147 6.44 -4.24 16.26
CA GLY A 147 5.07 -3.80 15.98
C GLY A 147 4.94 -2.44 15.29
N GLN A 148 6.04 -1.71 15.07
CA GLN A 148 6.05 -0.44 14.36
C GLN A 148 6.49 -0.63 12.92
N SER A 149 5.87 0.12 12.00
CA SER A 149 6.19 0.06 10.57
C SER A 149 7.26 1.10 10.23
N HIS A 150 8.31 0.66 9.55
CA HIS A 150 9.41 1.53 9.11
C HIS A 150 9.63 1.38 7.61
N ILE A 151 9.80 2.51 6.92
CA ILE A 151 10.20 2.54 5.51
C ILE A 151 11.68 2.18 5.42
N THR A 152 12.03 1.29 4.50
CA THR A 152 13.41 0.81 4.29
C THR A 152 13.77 0.85 2.80
N ASN A 153 14.98 0.40 2.48
CA ASN A 153 15.47 0.23 1.12
C ASN A 153 14.59 -0.77 0.34
N GLU A 154 14.38 -0.49 -0.94
CA GLU A 154 13.66 -1.35 -1.88
C GLU A 154 14.17 -2.79 -1.94
N MET A 155 15.48 -3.01 -1.77
CA MET A 155 16.11 -4.33 -1.80
C MET A 155 15.66 -5.26 -0.66
N THR A 156 15.08 -4.71 0.42
CA THR A 156 14.54 -5.50 1.53
C THR A 156 13.22 -6.20 1.17
N CYS A 157 12.53 -5.71 0.15
CA CYS A 157 11.28 -6.29 -0.33
C CYS A 157 11.52 -7.15 -1.59
N PRO A 158 10.71 -8.21 -1.81
CA PRO A 158 10.83 -9.03 -3.01
C PRO A 158 10.55 -8.20 -4.28
N ALA A 159 11.54 -8.05 -5.16
CA ALA A 159 11.42 -7.23 -6.37
C ALA A 159 10.26 -7.66 -7.29
N GLY A 160 10.00 -8.97 -7.40
CA GLY A 160 8.89 -9.52 -8.21
C GLY A 160 7.49 -9.18 -7.71
N LEU A 161 7.36 -8.65 -6.49
CA LEU A 161 6.09 -8.23 -5.90
C LEU A 161 5.92 -6.70 -5.87
N LYS A 162 6.88 -5.94 -6.44
CA LYS A 162 6.83 -4.47 -6.41
C LYS A 162 5.63 -3.96 -7.21
N PRO A 163 4.69 -3.23 -6.58
CA PRO A 163 3.56 -2.64 -7.28
C PRO A 163 3.99 -1.57 -8.29
N GLN A 164 3.20 -1.37 -9.33
CA GLN A 164 3.44 -0.30 -10.31
C GLN A 164 3.31 1.08 -9.66
N ALA A 165 4.28 1.96 -9.89
CA ALA A 165 4.26 3.33 -9.40
C ALA A 165 3.56 4.30 -10.38
N GLU A 166 3.33 3.88 -11.62
CA GLU A 166 2.67 4.68 -12.66
C GLU A 166 1.75 3.79 -13.50
N GLN A 167 0.60 4.32 -13.91
CA GLN A 167 -0.29 3.61 -14.83
C GLN A 167 -1.06 4.57 -15.74
N PRO A 168 -1.50 4.11 -16.93
CA PRO A 168 -2.41 4.88 -17.78
C PRO A 168 -3.76 5.11 -17.09
N CYS A 169 -4.43 6.20 -17.46
CA CYS A 169 -5.77 6.54 -16.97
C CYS A 169 -6.56 7.36 -18.01
N GLY A 170 -7.88 7.48 -17.80
CA GLY A 170 -8.80 8.22 -18.67
C GLY A 170 -8.80 9.73 -18.44
N GLY A 171 -7.66 10.39 -18.69
CA GLY A 171 -7.53 11.84 -18.51
C GLY A 171 -8.42 12.63 -19.47
N LYS A 172 -8.93 13.77 -18.99
CA LYS A 172 -9.72 14.70 -19.82
C LYS A 172 -8.81 15.79 -20.36
N CYS A 173 -9.05 16.22 -21.60
CA CYS A 173 -8.46 17.44 -22.13
C CYS A 173 -9.54 18.53 -22.18
N PRO A 174 -9.54 19.50 -21.25
CA PRO A 174 -10.50 20.59 -21.28
C PRO A 174 -10.18 21.58 -22.42
N PRO A 175 -11.19 22.32 -22.92
CA PRO A 175 -10.98 23.42 -23.85
C PRO A 175 -9.99 24.46 -23.32
N LYS A 176 -9.21 25.07 -24.21
CA LYS A 176 -8.21 26.10 -23.86
C LYS A 176 -8.37 27.33 -24.74
N TRP A 177 -7.88 28.47 -24.24
CA TRP A 177 -7.79 29.70 -25.01
C TRP A 177 -6.63 29.63 -26.00
N PHE A 178 -6.93 29.89 -27.27
CA PHE A 178 -5.97 30.03 -28.35
C PHE A 178 -5.94 31.48 -28.81
N ILE A 179 -4.74 31.95 -29.16
CA ILE A 179 -4.49 33.31 -29.62
C ILE A 179 -4.01 33.29 -31.07
N GLY A 180 -4.45 34.27 -31.84
CA GLY A 180 -3.85 34.61 -33.13
C GLY A 180 -2.72 35.64 -32.97
N GLU A 181 -2.04 35.89 -34.09
CA GLU A 181 -1.08 36.98 -34.20
C GLU A 181 -1.75 38.34 -34.00
N TRP A 182 -0.97 39.33 -33.57
CA TRP A 182 -1.44 40.71 -33.51
C TRP A 182 -1.63 41.28 -34.91
N GLY A 183 -2.81 41.85 -35.16
CA GLY A 183 -3.09 42.57 -36.39
C GLY A 183 -2.28 43.86 -36.51
N ILE A 184 -2.43 44.52 -37.66
CA ILE A 184 -1.83 45.84 -37.90
C ILE A 184 -2.38 46.89 -36.92
N CYS A 185 -1.67 48.00 -36.79
CA CYS A 185 -2.10 49.11 -35.95
C CYS A 185 -3.31 49.81 -36.61
N ASP A 186 -4.46 49.78 -35.95
CA ASP A 186 -5.64 50.53 -36.38
C ASP A 186 -5.57 51.94 -35.80
N GLY A 187 -5.42 52.93 -36.68
CA GLY A 187 -5.40 54.35 -36.32
C GLY A 187 -3.99 54.95 -36.11
N PRO A 188 -3.91 56.27 -35.90
CA PRO A 188 -2.63 56.97 -35.79
C PRO A 188 -1.95 56.74 -34.43
N CYS A 189 -0.64 56.54 -34.45
CA CYS A 189 0.20 56.54 -33.25
C CYS A 189 0.13 57.91 -32.52
N PRO A 190 0.13 57.95 -31.17
CA PRO A 190 0.29 56.83 -30.23
C PRO A 190 -1.03 56.15 -29.81
N ASN A 191 -2.20 56.64 -30.27
CA ASN A 191 -3.51 56.15 -29.83
C ASN A 191 -4.03 54.96 -30.63
N GLY A 192 -3.25 54.47 -31.60
CA GLY A 192 -3.60 53.30 -32.38
C GLY A 192 -3.75 52.05 -31.51
N VAL A 193 -4.61 51.13 -31.95
CA VAL A 193 -4.91 49.88 -31.24
C VAL A 193 -4.66 48.70 -32.15
N GLN A 194 -3.95 47.69 -31.66
CA GLN A 194 -3.85 46.38 -32.30
C GLN A 194 -4.88 45.43 -31.68
N ARG A 195 -5.49 44.61 -32.53
CA ARG A 195 -6.41 43.54 -32.13
C ARG A 195 -5.82 42.20 -32.54
N ARG A 196 -6.09 41.16 -31.76
CA ARG A 196 -5.81 39.77 -32.14
C ARG A 196 -7.04 38.91 -31.91
N GLU A 197 -7.05 37.78 -32.57
CA GLU A 197 -8.06 36.77 -32.35
C GLU A 197 -7.82 36.02 -31.03
N VAL A 198 -8.88 35.77 -30.27
CA VAL A 198 -8.88 34.95 -29.05
C VAL A 198 -10.07 34.01 -29.14
N ARG A 199 -9.84 32.70 -29.21
CA ARG A 199 -10.90 31.68 -29.32
C ARG A 199 -10.73 30.61 -28.25
N CYS A 200 -11.82 30.21 -27.62
CA CYS A 200 -11.84 29.03 -26.76
C CYS A 200 -12.13 27.81 -27.64
N LEU A 201 -11.17 26.87 -27.72
CA LEU A 201 -11.28 25.70 -28.57
C LEU A 201 -11.20 24.41 -27.75
N ASP A 202 -12.03 23.42 -28.13
CA ASP A 202 -11.97 22.06 -27.61
C ASP A 202 -10.76 21.27 -28.18
N PRO A 203 -10.47 20.06 -27.69
CA PRO A 203 -9.34 19.25 -28.18
C PRO A 203 -9.41 18.88 -29.67
N HIS A 204 -10.58 19.03 -30.30
CA HIS A 204 -10.80 18.77 -31.73
C HIS A 204 -10.77 20.07 -32.55
N GLY A 205 -10.39 21.21 -31.95
CA GLY A 205 -10.33 22.51 -32.61
C GLY A 205 -11.68 23.19 -32.81
N ARG A 206 -12.76 22.70 -32.18
CA ARG A 206 -14.10 23.30 -32.29
C ARG A 206 -14.30 24.36 -31.23
N HIS A 207 -15.08 25.39 -31.57
CA HIS A 207 -15.41 26.46 -30.61
C HIS A 207 -16.12 25.90 -29.37
N SER A 208 -15.72 26.38 -28.20
CA SER A 208 -16.28 25.99 -26.90
C SER A 208 -16.50 27.23 -26.03
N ASN A 209 -17.40 27.15 -25.06
CA ASN A 209 -17.63 28.19 -24.05
C ASN A 209 -17.16 27.76 -22.65
N ASN A 210 -16.46 26.62 -22.55
CA ASN A 210 -16.05 26.03 -21.27
C ASN A 210 -14.61 26.39 -20.86
N CYS A 211 -14.03 27.42 -21.46
CA CYS A 211 -12.76 27.96 -20.98
C CYS A 211 -13.01 28.85 -19.76
N ASN A 212 -12.03 28.92 -18.86
CA ASN A 212 -12.09 29.83 -17.72
C ASN A 212 -11.85 31.27 -18.19
N ASP A 213 -12.79 32.18 -17.94
CA ASP A 213 -12.70 33.58 -18.35
C ASP A 213 -11.55 34.33 -17.67
N ASN A 214 -11.13 33.90 -16.48
CA ASN A 214 -9.97 34.49 -15.80
C ASN A 214 -8.66 34.26 -16.56
N ASP A 215 -8.59 33.19 -17.35
CA ASP A 215 -7.44 32.86 -18.17
C ASP A 215 -7.53 33.45 -19.58
N MET A 216 -8.58 34.25 -19.87
CA MET A 216 -8.81 34.83 -21.19
C MET A 216 -7.65 35.77 -21.57
N PRO A 217 -6.90 35.48 -22.66
CA PRO A 217 -5.81 36.34 -23.09
C PRO A 217 -6.30 37.70 -23.58
N ILE A 218 -5.47 38.73 -23.40
CA ILE A 218 -5.77 40.10 -23.84
C ILE A 218 -6.02 40.13 -25.36
N ALA A 219 -7.20 40.57 -25.81
CA ALA A 219 -7.54 40.62 -27.25
C ALA A 219 -7.17 41.95 -27.92
N LYS A 220 -6.88 43.01 -27.14
CA LYS A 220 -6.61 44.36 -27.63
C LYS A 220 -5.45 45.01 -26.86
N ARG A 221 -4.53 45.66 -27.56
CA ARG A 221 -3.42 46.42 -26.95
C ARG A 221 -3.15 47.71 -27.71
N GLN A 222 -2.48 48.66 -27.06
CA GLN A 222 -1.96 49.86 -27.74
C GLN A 222 -0.81 49.50 -28.69
N CYS A 223 -0.64 50.28 -29.75
CA CYS A 223 0.44 50.08 -30.70
C CYS A 223 1.81 50.41 -30.09
N ALA A 224 2.80 49.56 -30.38
CA ALA A 224 4.19 49.84 -30.04
C ALA A 224 4.77 50.85 -31.05
N CYS A 225 4.64 52.13 -30.77
CA CYS A 225 5.21 53.20 -31.60
C CYS A 225 6.64 53.49 -31.13
N GLN A 226 7.64 53.30 -32.00
CA GLN A 226 8.97 53.85 -31.76
C GLN A 226 8.86 55.38 -31.81
N LYS A 227 9.27 56.08 -30.75
CA LYS A 227 9.44 57.53 -30.83
C LYS A 227 10.50 57.78 -31.90
N ALA A 228 10.18 58.54 -32.94
CA ALA A 228 11.20 59.04 -33.85
C ALA A 228 12.04 60.04 -33.04
N GLU A 229 13.16 59.58 -32.47
CA GLU A 229 14.14 60.52 -31.93
C GLU A 229 14.65 61.40 -33.07
N GLU A 230 14.68 62.70 -32.80
CA GLU A 230 15.04 63.77 -33.71
C GLU A 230 16.44 63.54 -34.30
N HIS A 231 16.55 62.82 -35.42
CA HIS A 231 17.77 62.78 -36.22
C HIS A 231 17.86 64.02 -37.13
N ARG A 232 17.71 65.21 -36.54
CA ARG A 232 17.91 66.50 -37.21
C ARG A 232 19.23 67.13 -36.76
N ASP A 233 20.33 66.38 -36.85
CA ASP A 233 21.67 66.97 -36.85
C ASP A 233 22.66 66.02 -37.52
N LYS A 234 22.75 66.11 -38.85
CA LYS A 234 23.96 65.87 -39.65
C LYS A 234 23.69 66.27 -41.10
N TYR A 235 23.56 67.58 -41.32
CA TYR A 235 23.88 68.17 -42.63
C TYR A 235 25.09 69.09 -42.42
N LYS A 236 26.28 68.60 -42.77
CA LYS A 236 27.46 69.44 -42.99
C LYS A 236 27.40 69.89 -44.45
N PRO A 237 27.29 71.20 -44.75
CA PRO A 237 27.55 71.66 -46.11
C PRO A 237 29.05 71.48 -46.43
N ALA A 238 29.33 71.00 -47.64
CA ALA A 238 30.66 70.97 -48.21
C ALA A 238 31.19 72.41 -48.37
N GLN A 239 32.45 72.64 -47.97
CA GLN A 239 33.21 73.81 -48.41
C GLN A 239 33.95 73.41 -49.67
N ASP A 240 33.55 73.98 -50.79
CA ASP A 240 34.34 73.98 -52.03
C ASP A 240 35.54 74.92 -51.84
N GLU A 241 36.74 74.36 -51.78
CA GLU A 241 37.96 75.08 -52.18
C GLU A 241 37.95 75.25 -53.71
N PRO A 242 38.42 76.42 -54.19
CA PRO A 242 39.29 76.39 -55.35
C PRO A 242 40.60 77.13 -55.10
N ALA A 243 41.66 76.53 -55.65
CA ALA A 243 42.99 77.07 -55.78
C ALA A 243 43.05 78.24 -56.79
N ASP A 244 43.71 79.33 -56.40
CA ASP A 244 44.91 79.90 -57.05
C ASP A 244 45.63 80.83 -56.05
#